data_AF-A0A7J2IMZ2-F1
#
_entry.id   AF-A0A7J2IMZ2-F1
#
_cell.length_a   1.000
_cell.length_b   1.000
_cell.length_c   1.000
_cell.angle_alpha   90.00
_cell.angle_beta   90.00
_cell.angle_gamma   90.00
#
_symmetry.space_group_name_H-M   'P 1'
#
loop_
_entity.id
_entity.type
_entity.pdbx_description
1 polymer ?
#
loop_
_entity_poly.entity_id
_entity_poly.type
_entity_poly.pdbx_seq_one_letter_code
_entity_poly.pdbx_strand_id
1 'polypeptide(L)'
;MLNIRFEDLVNISNKLISAGYNVRRHCCEYYIGNFEKFICVVAVFPRWKEIRVYTLTKDTLPKDISEILREIAEKYSMKLIIRSIKSKS
;
A
#
# COMPACT_ATOMS: atom_id res chain seq x y z
N MET A 1 -18.25 7.53 12.42
CA MET A 1 -17.64 6.23 12.05
C MET A 1 -16.83 6.48 10.78
N LEU A 2 -15.53 6.18 10.73
CA LEU A 2 -14.72 6.34 9.50
C LEU A 2 -15.22 5.32 8.48
N ASN A 3 -15.98 5.79 7.50
CA ASN A 3 -16.59 4.94 6.49
C ASN A 3 -15.73 4.97 5.22
N ILE A 4 -14.59 4.27 5.26
CA ILE A 4 -13.79 4.03 4.05
C ILE A 4 -14.65 3.18 3.13
N ARG A 5 -15.06 3.76 2.00
CA ARG A 5 -15.86 3.04 1.02
C ARG A 5 -14.95 2.14 0.20
N PHE A 6 -15.52 1.08 -0.35
CA PHE A 6 -14.79 0.18 -1.24
C PHE A 6 -14.17 0.94 -2.43
N GLU A 7 -14.87 1.93 -2.97
CA GLU A 7 -14.40 2.83 -4.03
C GLU A 7 -13.12 3.57 -3.65
N ASP A 8 -13.00 3.98 -2.39
CA ASP A 8 -11.82 4.70 -1.90
C ASP A 8 -10.60 3.77 -1.85
N LEU A 9 -10.82 2.47 -1.59
CA LEU A 9 -9.80 1.44 -1.63
C LEU A 9 -9.40 1.08 -3.08
N VAL A 10 -10.35 1.04 -4.00
CA VAL A 10 -10.09 0.87 -5.44
C VAL A 10 -9.24 2.02 -5.98
N ASN A 11 -9.45 3.24 -5.46
CA ASN A 11 -8.67 4.41 -5.85
C ASN A 11 -7.16 4.26 -5.55
N ILE A 12 -6.78 3.48 -4.53
CA ILE A 12 -5.37 3.14 -4.25
C ILE A 12 -4.77 2.42 -5.47
N SER A 13 -5.46 1.38 -5.95
CA SER A 13 -5.00 0.61 -7.11
C SER A 13 -4.89 1.49 -8.35
N ASN A 14 -5.89 2.35 -8.61
CA ASN A 14 -5.89 3.20 -9.79
C ASN A 14 -4.73 4.20 -9.77
N LYS A 15 -4.47 4.87 -8.64
CA LYS A 15 -3.33 5.78 -8.49
C LYS A 15 -2.00 5.08 -8.73
N LEU A 16 -1.82 3.87 -8.18
CA LEU A 16 -0.60 3.08 -8.38
C LEU A 16 -0.44 2.61 -9.82
N ILE A 17 -1.51 2.17 -10.48
CA ILE A 17 -1.49 1.78 -11.89
C ILE A 17 -1.13 2.99 -12.77
N SER A 18 -1.74 4.15 -12.51
CA SER A 18 -1.40 5.39 -13.21
C SER A 18 0.03 5.86 -12.99
N ALA A 19 0.64 5.50 -11.86
CA ALA A 19 2.07 5.73 -11.58
C ALA A 19 3.00 4.70 -12.24
N GLY A 20 2.47 3.73 -12.99
CA GLY A 20 3.25 2.74 -13.73
C GLY A 20 3.48 1.41 -13.00
N TYR A 21 2.78 1.16 -11.88
CA TYR A 21 2.89 -0.08 -11.13
C TYR A 21 1.89 -1.14 -11.55
N ASN A 22 2.30 -2.39 -11.49
CA ASN A 22 1.41 -3.53 -11.53
C ASN A 22 0.81 -3.77 -10.15
N VAL A 23 -0.52 -3.78 -10.08
CA VAL A 23 -1.25 -4.02 -8.84
C VAL A 23 -2.13 -5.24 -8.98
N ARG A 24 -1.89 -6.26 -8.16
CA ARG A 24 -2.81 -7.39 -7.99
C ARG A 24 -3.48 -7.28 -6.64
N ARG A 25 -4.80 -7.35 -6.61
CA ARG A 25 -5.57 -7.37 -5.37
C ARG A 25 -5.95 -8.81 -4.99
N HIS A 26 -5.80 -9.15 -3.71
CA HIS A 26 -6.40 -10.35 -3.13
C HIS A 26 -7.04 -9.96 -1.79
N CYS A 27 -8.37 -10.06 -1.68
CA CYS A 27 -9.10 -9.64 -0.49
C CYS A 27 -8.79 -8.17 -0.09
N CYS A 28 -8.08 -7.97 1.02
CA CYS A 28 -7.67 -6.67 1.56
C CYS A 28 -6.20 -6.30 1.25
N GLU A 29 -5.50 -7.14 0.50
CA GLU A 29 -4.08 -7.02 0.19
C GLU A 29 -3.87 -6.57 -1.25
N TYR A 30 -2.92 -5.65 -1.43
CA TYR A 30 -2.51 -5.08 -2.70
C TYR A 30 -1.04 -5.44 -2.92
N TYR A 31 -0.79 -6.31 -3.87
CA TYR A 31 0.52 -6.78 -4.30
C TYR A 31 1.03 -5.83 -5.38
N ILE A 32 2.13 -5.13 -5.12
CA ILE A 32 2.65 -4.06 -5.97
C ILE A 32 4.02 -4.46 -6.53
N GLY A 33 4.19 -4.33 -7.84
CA GLY A 33 5.47 -4.52 -8.55
C GLY A 33 5.61 -3.62 -9.76
N ASN A 34 6.74 -3.68 -10.47
CA ASN A 34 7.07 -2.81 -11.62
C ASN A 34 7.56 -3.57 -12.87
N PHE A 35 6.94 -4.71 -13.19
CA PHE A 35 7.34 -5.70 -14.23
C PHE A 35 8.69 -6.38 -13.99
N GLU A 36 9.67 -5.68 -13.42
CA GLU A 36 11.00 -6.22 -13.12
C GLU A 36 11.02 -6.96 -11.78
N LYS A 37 10.38 -6.38 -10.76
CA LYS A 37 10.40 -6.95 -9.42
C LYS A 37 9.11 -6.73 -8.65
N PHE A 38 8.92 -7.58 -7.65
CA PHE A 38 7.94 -7.38 -6.60
C PHE A 38 8.47 -6.38 -5.57
N ILE A 39 7.68 -5.36 -5.24
CA ILE A 39 8.12 -4.23 -4.41
C ILE A 39 7.58 -4.37 -2.99
N CYS A 40 6.26 -4.40 -2.84
CA CYS A 40 5.63 -4.45 -1.52
C CYS A 40 4.21 -5.01 -1.55
N VAL A 41 3.74 -5.42 -0.36
CA VAL A 41 2.33 -5.70 -0.09
C VAL A 41 1.77 -4.56 0.75
N VAL A 42 0.63 -4.00 0.35
CA VAL A 42 -0.15 -3.05 1.17
C VAL A 42 -1.39 -3.75 1.69
N ALA A 43 -1.66 -3.64 2.97
CA ALA A 43 -2.90 -4.11 3.60
C ALA A 43 -3.59 -2.95 4.32
N VAL A 44 -4.88 -2.76 4.03
CA VAL A 44 -5.68 -1.70 4.66
C VAL A 44 -6.60 -2.31 5.70
N PHE A 45 -6.50 -1.83 6.94
CA PHE A 45 -7.30 -2.28 8.08
C PHE A 45 -8.15 -1.13 8.63
N PRO A 46 -9.34 -0.88 8.08
CA PRO A 46 -10.18 0.25 8.48
C PRO A 46 -10.55 0.23 9.97
N ARG A 47 -10.88 -0.96 10.52
CA ARG A 47 -11.22 -1.11 11.94
C ARG A 47 -10.08 -0.75 12.89
N TRP A 48 -8.83 -0.98 12.48
CA TRP A 48 -7.64 -0.63 13.26
C TRP A 48 -7.10 0.76 12.92
N LYS A 49 -7.69 1.47 11.94
CA LYS A 49 -7.19 2.74 11.40
C LYS A 49 -5.73 2.63 10.95
N GLU A 50 -5.38 1.55 10.26
CA GLU A 50 -4.01 1.28 9.82
C GLU A 50 -3.93 0.96 8.33
N ILE A 51 -2.91 1.51 7.69
CA ILE A 51 -2.40 1.06 6.39
C ILE A 51 -1.03 0.45 6.67
N ARG A 52 -0.87 -0.85 6.42
CA ARG A 52 0.38 -1.56 6.62
C ARG A 52 1.05 -1.83 5.30
N VAL A 53 2.34 -1.51 5.21
CA VAL A 53 3.18 -1.78 4.04
C VAL A 53 4.24 -2.78 4.45
N TYR A 54 4.35 -3.87 3.72
CA TYR A 54 5.38 -4.88 3.89
C TYR A 54 6.30 -4.86 2.68
N THR A 55 7.52 -4.34 2.85
CA THR A 55 8.53 -4.35 1.78
C THR A 55 9.25 -5.69 1.80
N LEU A 56 9.36 -6.34 0.63
CA LEU A 56 10.10 -7.59 0.47
C LEU A 56 11.55 -7.36 0.06
N THR A 57 11.88 -6.15 -0.38
CA THR A 57 13.24 -5.75 -0.72
C THR A 57 13.89 -5.02 0.44
N LYS A 58 15.24 -5.06 0.48
CA LYS A 58 16.05 -4.18 1.34
C LYS A 58 16.00 -2.72 0.85
N ASP A 59 15.53 -2.51 -0.37
CA ASP A 59 15.39 -1.20 -0.97
C ASP A 59 14.36 -0.37 -0.20
N THR A 60 14.61 0.93 -0.14
CA THR A 60 13.61 1.91 0.30
C THR A 60 12.36 1.82 -0.57
N LEU A 61 11.19 1.91 0.07
CA LEU A 61 9.92 2.01 -0.61
C LEU A 61 9.95 3.19 -1.60
N PRO A 62 9.55 2.99 -2.88
CA PRO A 62 9.46 4.08 -3.84
C PRO A 62 8.69 5.28 -3.30
N LYS A 63 9.16 6.48 -3.64
CA LYS A 63 8.67 7.75 -3.06
C LYS A 63 7.21 8.00 -3.41
N ASP A 64 6.85 7.77 -4.66
CA ASP A 64 5.49 7.81 -5.19
C ASP A 64 4.52 6.86 -4.48
N ILE A 65 4.92 5.60 -4.24
CA ILE A 65 4.11 4.66 -3.43
C ILE A 65 3.92 5.23 -2.02
N SER A 66 5.00 5.74 -1.43
CA SER A 66 4.96 6.32 -0.08
C SER A 66 4.04 7.54 0.01
N GLU A 67 4.04 8.41 -1.00
CA GLU A 67 3.20 9.60 -1.10
C GLU A 67 1.73 9.24 -1.29
N ILE A 68 1.41 8.36 -2.24
CA ILE A 68 0.03 7.89 -2.48
C ILE A 68 -0.58 7.31 -1.20
N LEU A 69 0.18 6.48 -0.48
CA LEU A 69 -0.30 5.86 0.75
C LEU A 69 -0.41 6.86 1.90
N ARG A 70 0.48 7.86 1.96
CA ARG A 70 0.42 8.94 2.96
C ARG A 70 -0.80 9.82 2.78
N GLU A 71 -1.10 10.26 1.55
CA GLU A 71 -2.30 11.05 1.25
C GLU A 71 -3.58 10.36 1.72
N ILE A 72 -3.64 9.05 1.50
CA ILE A 72 -4.82 8.24 1.86
C ILE A 72 -4.88 8.03 3.37
N ALA A 73 -3.73 7.79 4.00
CA ALA A 73 -3.66 7.72 5.45
C ALA A 73 -4.14 9.03 6.10
N GLU A 74 -3.68 10.19 5.61
CA GLU A 74 -4.07 11.51 6.11
C GLU A 74 -5.57 11.77 5.89
N LYS A 75 -6.07 11.56 4.66
CA LYS A 75 -7.48 11.75 4.29
C LYS A 75 -8.44 11.00 5.21
N TYR A 76 -8.06 9.78 5.63
CA TYR A 76 -8.90 8.93 6.48
C TYR A 76 -8.41 8.86 7.94
N SER A 77 -7.48 9.73 8.35
CA SER A 77 -6.92 9.75 9.71
C SER A 77 -6.44 8.36 10.18
N MET A 78 -5.75 7.65 9.29
CA MET A 78 -5.16 6.33 9.52
C MET A 78 -3.66 6.46 9.78
N LYS A 79 -3.11 5.47 10.48
CA LYS A 79 -1.68 5.30 10.68
C LYS A 79 -1.07 4.57 9.49
N LEU A 80 -0.04 5.15 8.87
CA LEU A 80 0.79 4.46 7.89
C LEU A 80 1.93 3.74 8.61
N ILE A 81 1.97 2.42 8.52
CA ILE A 81 2.95 1.56 9.17
C ILE A 81 3.76 0.85 8.10
N ILE A 82 5.05 1.17 7.99
CA ILE A 82 5.95 0.53 7.03
C ILE A 82 6.83 -0.48 7.76
N ARG A 83 6.80 -1.73 7.34
CA ARG A 83 7.60 -2.84 7.87
C ARG A 83 8.48 -3.41 6.76
N SER A 84 9.78 -3.46 7.01
CA SER A 84 10.70 -4.24 6.16
C SER A 84 10.72 -5.68 6.65
N ILE A 85 10.44 -6.62 5.76
CA ILE A 85 10.65 -8.04 6.05
C ILE A 85 12.13 -8.31 5.86
N LYS A 86 12.88 -8.38 6.97
CA LYS A 86 14.26 -8.91 6.93
C LYS A 86 14.16 -10.38 6.56
N SER A 87 14.64 -10.78 5.38
CA SER A 87 14.90 -12.20 5.15
C SER A 87 15.94 -12.65 6.18
N LYS A 88 15.62 -13.71 6.94
CA LYS A 88 16.66 -14.40 7.70
C LYS A 88 17.62 -14.98 6.67
N SER A 89 18.82 -14.41 6.60
CA SER A 89 19.96 -14.98 5.87
C SER A 89 20.52 -16.14 6.68
#